data_AF-A0A2D3WW81-F1
#
_entry.id   AF-A0A2D3WW81-F1
#
_cell.length_a   1.000
_cell.length_b   1.000
_cell.length_c   1.000
_cell.angle_alpha   90.00
_cell.angle_beta   90.00
_cell.angle_gamma   90.00
#
_symmetry.space_group_name_H-M   'P 1'
#
loop_
_entity.id
_entity.type
_entity.pdbx_description
1 polymer ?
#
loop_
_entity_poly.entity_id
_entity_poly.type
_entity_poly.pdbx_seq_one_letter_code
_entity_poly.pdbx_strand_id
1 'polypeptide(L)'
;MYLPKKEKLYISDLIQDPAVAYPAYYTLSVSLHQNEMLRAALTALHSFDFLHYKKAKNHEEIFALLHSGGFVIYKEKYIVGYFANKMMYLESGGWKGMPATQEIFMLENWLIQ
;
A
#
# COMPACT_ATOMS: atom_id res chain seq x y z
N MET A 1 13.26 -22.90 12.09
CA MET A 1 12.79 -21.55 11.74
C MET A 1 11.79 -21.71 10.61
N TYR A 2 10.47 -21.68 10.90
CA TYR A 2 9.45 -21.79 9.85
C TYR A 2 9.44 -20.47 9.08
N LEU A 3 9.83 -20.49 7.80
CA LEU A 3 9.65 -19.33 6.94
C LEU A 3 8.13 -19.07 6.85
N PRO A 4 7.66 -17.85 7.15
CA PRO A 4 6.25 -17.54 7.02
C PRO A 4 5.82 -17.77 5.57
N LYS A 5 4.82 -18.63 5.39
CA LYS A 5 4.28 -18.96 4.07
C LYS A 5 3.80 -17.67 3.41
N LYS A 6 4.26 -17.44 2.18
CA LYS A 6 3.82 -16.31 1.35
C LYS A 6 2.80 -16.78 0.33
N GLU A 7 1.83 -15.92 0.04
CA GLU A 7 0.73 -16.17 -0.88
C GLU A 7 0.70 -15.08 -1.95
N LYS A 8 0.22 -15.44 -3.15
CA LYS A 8 0.03 -14.49 -4.24
C LYS A 8 -1.42 -14.01 -4.20
N LEU A 9 -1.60 -12.71 -4.02
CA LEU A 9 -2.87 -12.04 -4.19
C LEU A 9 -2.92 -11.49 -5.61
N TYR A 10 -3.75 -12.06 -6.50
CA TYR A 10 -3.87 -11.58 -7.87
C TYR A 10 -4.83 -10.39 -7.93
N ILE A 11 -4.55 -9.44 -8.82
CA ILE A 11 -5.43 -8.28 -9.02
C ILE A 11 -6.79 -8.70 -9.56
N SER A 12 -6.83 -9.74 -10.39
CA SER A 12 -8.07 -10.36 -10.85
C SER A 12 -8.96 -10.90 -9.73
N ASP A 13 -8.38 -11.21 -8.56
CA ASP A 13 -9.12 -11.66 -7.37
C ASP A 13 -9.69 -10.48 -6.56
N LEU A 14 -9.24 -9.26 -6.85
CA LEU A 14 -9.67 -8.02 -6.21
C LEU A 14 -10.65 -7.23 -7.09
N ILE A 15 -10.40 -7.18 -8.40
CA ILE A 15 -11.12 -6.34 -9.36
C ILE A 15 -11.22 -7.07 -10.69
N GLN A 16 -12.42 -7.05 -11.30
CA GLN A 16 -12.66 -7.71 -12.58
C GLN A 16 -12.06 -6.95 -13.78
N ASP A 17 -12.10 -5.62 -13.76
CA ASP A 17 -11.61 -4.75 -14.84
C ASP A 17 -10.74 -3.61 -14.26
N PRO A 18 -9.45 -3.90 -13.95
CA PRO A 18 -8.57 -2.91 -13.33
C PRO A 18 -8.10 -1.88 -14.35
N ALA A 19 -8.14 -0.60 -13.98
CA ALA A 19 -7.53 0.49 -14.75
C ALA A 19 -6.00 0.30 -14.90
N VAL A 20 -5.37 -0.27 -13.87
CA VAL A 20 -3.95 -0.63 -13.88
C VAL A 20 -3.82 -2.11 -13.58
N ALA A 21 -3.44 -2.94 -14.56
CA ALA A 21 -3.31 -4.38 -14.37
C ALA A 21 -1.92 -4.82 -13.85
N TYR A 22 -0.94 -3.92 -13.79
CA TYR A 22 0.42 -4.22 -13.33
C TYR A 22 0.70 -3.66 -11.92
N PRO A 23 1.35 -4.43 -11.03
CA PRO A 23 1.69 -5.84 -11.20
C PRO A 23 0.45 -6.73 -11.15
N ALA A 24 0.49 -7.88 -11.84
CA ALA A 24 -0.65 -8.80 -11.88
C ALA A 24 -0.95 -9.47 -10.52
N TYR A 25 0.03 -9.48 -9.61
CA TYR A 25 -0.12 -9.99 -8.25
C TYR A 25 0.88 -9.36 -7.27
N TYR A 26 0.57 -9.51 -5.99
CA TYR A 26 1.47 -9.19 -4.87
C TYR A 26 1.78 -10.42 -4.04
N THR A 27 3.04 -10.55 -3.62
CA THR A 27 3.48 -11.63 -2.73
C THR A 27 3.42 -11.16 -1.28
N LEU A 28 2.45 -11.66 -0.52
CA LEU A 28 2.12 -11.23 0.84
C LEU A 28 2.27 -12.37 1.86
N SER A 29 2.42 -12.06 3.14
CA SER A 29 2.20 -13.06 4.20
C SER A 29 0.71 -13.40 4.30
N VAL A 30 0.36 -14.57 4.84
CA VAL A 30 -1.03 -14.99 5.07
C VAL A 30 -1.85 -13.91 5.80
N SER A 31 -1.27 -13.29 6.84
CA SER A 31 -1.93 -12.23 7.60
C SER A 31 -2.26 -10.98 6.78
N LEU A 32 -1.38 -10.58 5.87
CA LEU A 32 -1.59 -9.41 5.01
C LEU A 32 -2.45 -9.74 3.80
N HIS A 33 -2.41 -10.98 3.32
CA HIS A 33 -3.30 -11.48 2.27
C HIS A 33 -4.78 -11.36 2.70
N GLN A 34 -5.06 -11.55 3.98
CA GLN A 34 -6.40 -11.44 4.56
C GLN A 34 -6.74 -10.04 5.10
N ASN A 35 -5.80 -9.09 5.07
CA ASN A 35 -6.02 -7.76 5.64
C ASN A 35 -6.94 -6.92 4.74
N GLU A 36 -8.13 -6.60 5.24
CA GLU A 36 -9.16 -5.88 4.48
C GLU A 36 -8.74 -4.46 4.10
N MET A 37 -8.01 -3.75 4.98
CA MET A 37 -7.52 -2.39 4.68
C MET A 37 -6.51 -2.39 3.53
N LEU A 38 -5.60 -3.37 3.52
CA LEU A 38 -4.64 -3.53 2.43
C LEU A 38 -5.35 -3.87 1.11
N ARG A 39 -6.32 -4.77 1.16
CA ARG A 39 -7.11 -5.15 -0.02
C ARG A 39 -7.89 -3.97 -0.57
N ALA A 40 -8.53 -3.17 0.30
CA ALA A 40 -9.22 -1.95 -0.10
C ALA A 40 -8.27 -0.93 -0.75
N ALA A 41 -7.07 -0.75 -0.19
CA ALA A 41 -6.07 0.15 -0.76
C ALA A 41 -5.53 -0.33 -2.11
N LEU A 42 -5.30 -1.63 -2.26
CA LEU A 42 -4.95 -2.24 -3.55
C LEU A 42 -6.09 -2.11 -4.56
N THR A 43 -7.34 -2.29 -4.13
CA THR A 43 -8.50 -2.09 -4.99
C THR A 43 -8.52 -0.65 -5.52
N ALA A 44 -8.43 0.35 -4.63
CA ALA A 44 -8.40 1.76 -5.01
C ALA A 44 -7.24 2.10 -5.97
N LEU A 45 -6.05 1.57 -5.70
CA LEU A 45 -4.88 1.77 -6.55
C LEU A 45 -5.08 1.19 -7.97
N HIS A 46 -5.59 -0.04 -8.06
CA HIS A 46 -5.72 -0.75 -9.33
C HIS A 46 -6.98 -0.37 -10.12
N SER A 47 -8.03 0.14 -9.46
CA SER A 47 -9.16 0.79 -10.13
C SER A 47 -8.89 2.25 -10.48
N PHE A 48 -7.81 2.83 -9.94
CA PHE A 48 -7.53 4.26 -9.98
C PHE A 48 -8.71 5.10 -9.43
N ASP A 49 -9.41 4.56 -8.43
CA ASP A 49 -10.54 5.21 -7.76
C ASP A 49 -10.13 5.66 -6.36
N PHE A 50 -9.87 6.96 -6.25
CA PHE A 50 -9.43 7.62 -5.04
C PHE A 50 -10.54 8.46 -4.39
N LEU A 51 -11.82 8.19 -4.66
CA LEU A 51 -12.94 8.99 -4.14
C LEU A 51 -12.92 9.14 -2.60
N HIS A 52 -12.47 8.10 -1.90
CA HIS A 52 -12.36 8.07 -0.44
C HIS A 52 -10.96 8.44 0.08
N TYR A 53 -10.08 8.93 -0.80
CA TYR A 53 -8.75 9.37 -0.44
C TYR A 53 -8.64 10.88 -0.59
N LYS A 54 -7.78 11.48 0.23
CA LYS A 54 -7.43 12.90 0.16
C LYS A 54 -5.92 13.06 0.26
N LYS A 55 -5.42 14.20 -0.22
CA LYS A 55 -4.03 14.59 0.04
C LYS A 55 -3.84 14.84 1.53
N ALA A 56 -2.73 14.33 2.07
CA ALA A 56 -2.36 14.61 3.45
C ALA A 56 -2.11 16.11 3.66
N LYS A 57 -2.59 16.67 4.77
CA LYS A 57 -2.39 18.10 5.08
C LYS A 57 -1.05 18.38 5.74
N ASN A 58 -0.50 17.38 6.40
CA ASN A 58 0.78 17.41 7.11
C ASN A 58 1.31 15.98 7.28
N HIS A 59 2.54 15.85 7.77
CA HIS A 59 3.17 14.54 7.95
C HIS A 59 2.57 13.77 9.14
N GLU A 60 2.04 14.46 10.14
CA GLU A 60 1.40 13.85 11.31
C GLU A 60 0.20 12.99 10.92
N GLU A 61 -0.63 13.44 9.97
CA GLU A 61 -1.75 12.64 9.45
C GLU A 61 -1.27 11.34 8.80
N ILE A 62 -0.18 11.38 8.04
CA ILE A 62 0.41 10.19 7.38
C ILE A 62 0.88 9.20 8.45
N PHE A 63 1.67 9.69 9.42
CA PHE A 63 2.23 8.84 10.46
C PHE A 63 1.17 8.31 11.42
N ALA A 64 0.13 9.09 11.74
CA ALA A 64 -0.97 8.62 12.56
C ALA A 64 -1.67 7.40 11.93
N LEU A 65 -1.92 7.44 10.61
CA LEU A 65 -2.55 6.34 9.89
C LEU A 65 -1.62 5.13 9.76
N LEU A 66 -0.33 5.36 9.51
CA LEU A 66 0.67 4.29 9.47
C LEU A 66 0.86 3.61 10.83
N HIS A 67 0.87 4.37 11.92
CA HIS A 67 1.03 3.83 13.27
C HIS A 67 -0.21 3.07 13.77
N SER A 68 -1.40 3.38 13.26
CA SER A 68 -2.62 2.61 13.54
C SER A 68 -2.72 1.30 12.74
N GLY A 69 -1.73 1.00 11.90
CA GLY A 69 -1.71 -0.19 11.05
C GLY A 69 -2.44 -0.01 9.71
N GLY A 70 -2.80 1.23 9.36
CA GLY A 70 -3.38 1.58 8.07
C GLY A 70 -2.35 1.62 6.94
N PHE A 71 -2.87 1.84 5.73
CA PHE A 71 -2.09 1.92 4.50
C PHE A 71 -2.34 3.25 3.80
N VAL A 72 -1.29 3.86 3.29
CA VAL A 72 -1.35 5.10 2.51
C VAL A 72 -0.93 4.82 1.07
N ILE A 73 -1.34 5.68 0.14
CA ILE A 73 -0.92 5.59 -1.26
C ILE A 73 0.08 6.70 -1.54
N TYR A 74 1.28 6.32 -2.00
CA TYR A 74 2.34 7.22 -2.39
C TYR A 74 2.44 7.32 -3.91
N LYS A 75 2.43 8.56 -4.43
CA LYS A 75 2.50 8.91 -5.86
C LYS A 75 1.48 8.19 -6.74
N GLU A 76 0.29 7.90 -6.20
CA GLU A 76 -0.77 7.16 -6.92
C GLU A 76 -0.27 5.82 -7.50
N LYS A 77 0.77 5.24 -6.88
CA LYS A 77 1.51 4.11 -7.45
C LYS A 77 1.87 3.05 -6.43
N TYR A 78 2.20 3.44 -5.21
CA TYR A 78 2.73 2.53 -4.21
C TYR A 78 1.85 2.53 -2.97
N ILE A 79 1.45 1.35 -2.52
CA ILE A 79 0.93 1.19 -1.16
C ILE A 79 2.09 1.25 -0.18
N VAL A 80 1.98 2.08 0.84
CA VAL A 80 2.97 2.21 1.92
C VAL A 80 2.33 1.79 3.23
N GLY A 81 3.06 0.97 3.98
CA GLY A 81 2.73 0.54 5.34
C GLY A 81 3.92 0.74 6.28
N TYR A 82 3.69 0.56 7.57
CA TYR A 82 4.72 0.72 8.60
C TYR A 82 4.89 -0.57 9.39
N PHE A 83 6.09 -1.16 9.30
CA PHE A 83 6.39 -2.46 9.89
C PHE A 83 7.74 -2.42 10.57
N ALA A 84 7.84 -2.97 11.78
CA ALA A 84 9.10 -3.06 12.53
C ALA A 84 9.88 -1.74 12.56
N ASN A 85 9.18 -0.64 12.83
CA ASN A 85 9.70 0.73 12.84
C ASN A 85 10.28 1.23 11.51
N LYS A 86 9.78 0.73 10.38
CA LYS A 86 10.21 1.13 9.04
C LYS A 86 9.01 1.36 8.14
N MET A 87 9.06 2.45 7.37
CA MET A 87 8.18 2.64 6.23
C MET A 87 8.59 1.68 5.12
N MET A 88 7.61 0.96 4.59
CA MET A 88 7.81 -0.03 3.54
C MET A 88 6.79 0.22 2.44
N TYR A 89 7.22 0.17 1.18
CA TYR A 89 6.32 0.21 0.03
C TYR A 89 6.16 -1.19 -0.58
N LEU A 90 5.01 -1.43 -1.17
CA LEU A 90 4.65 -2.73 -1.71
C LEU A 90 5.00 -2.82 -3.21
N GLU A 91 5.77 -3.84 -3.58
CA GLU A 91 5.99 -4.27 -4.97
C GLU A 91 5.47 -5.71 -5.16
N SER A 92 5.44 -6.20 -6.41
CA SER A 92 4.99 -7.57 -6.72
C SER A 92 5.69 -8.66 -5.90
N GLY A 93 6.99 -8.48 -5.63
CA GLY A 93 7.81 -9.39 -4.81
C GLY A 93 7.62 -9.24 -3.29
N GLY A 94 6.77 -8.31 -2.85
CA GLY A 94 6.47 -8.00 -1.46
C GLY A 94 7.03 -6.64 -1.01
N TRP A 95 7.09 -6.45 0.30
CA TRP A 95 7.47 -5.19 0.93
C TRP A 95 8.96 -4.87 0.78
N LYS A 96 9.26 -3.61 0.43
CA LYS A 96 10.60 -3.04 0.32
C LYS A 96 10.73 -1.83 1.22
N GLY A 97 11.91 -1.63 1.81
CA GLY A 97 12.19 -0.46 2.63
C GLY A 97 12.10 0.81 1.79
N MET A 98 11.33 1.78 2.26
CA MET A 98 11.17 3.05 1.56
C MET A 98 12.45 3.90 1.73
N PRO A 99 13.12 4.29 0.63
CA PRO A 99 14.33 5.10 0.73
C PRO A 99 13.99 6.52 1.19
N ALA A 100 14.88 7.11 1.97
CA ALA A 100 14.72 8.47 2.47
C ALA A 100 15.11 9.51 1.39
N THR A 101 14.26 9.69 0.36
CA THR A 101 14.47 10.70 -0.69
C THR A 101 13.72 11.99 -0.39
N GLN A 102 14.09 13.10 -1.03
CA GLN A 102 13.41 14.39 -0.84
C GLN A 102 11.90 14.32 -1.11
N GLU A 103 11.51 13.50 -2.10
CA GLU A 103 10.12 13.38 -2.54
C GLU A 103 9.18 12.79 -1.48
N ILE A 104 9.70 12.04 -0.52
CA ILE A 104 8.89 11.49 0.57
C ILE A 104 8.36 12.61 1.49
N PHE A 105 9.01 13.77 1.50
CA PHE A 105 8.60 14.91 2.32
C PHE A 105 7.58 15.82 1.61
N MET A 106 7.34 15.60 0.31
CA MET A 106 6.37 16.36 -0.48
C MET A 106 4.95 15.83 -0.23
N LEU A 107 4.11 16.64 0.43
CA LEU A 107 2.75 16.23 0.85
C LEU A 107 1.84 15.88 -0.33
N GLU A 108 2.05 16.49 -1.49
CA GLU A 108 1.28 16.23 -2.70
C GLU A 108 1.42 14.78 -3.22
N ASN A 109 2.46 14.07 -2.80
CA ASN A 109 2.70 12.69 -3.15
C ASN A 109 1.93 11.70 -2.27
N TRP A 110 1.23 12.16 -1.22
CA TRP A 110 0.61 11.27 -0.24
C TRP A 110 -0.91 11.37 -0.28
N LEU A 111 -1.54 10.22 -0.48
CA LEU A 111 -2.97 10.02 -0.34
C LEU A 111 -3.26 9.16 0.89
N ILE A 112 -4.17 9.66 1.72
CA ILE A 112 -4.62 9.03 2.96
C ILE A 112 -6.15 8.90 2.95
N GLN A 113 -6.69 7.89 3.62
CA GLN A 113 -8.15 7.75 3.85
C GLN A 113 -8.62 8.59 5.02
#